data_AF-A0A8B6DT98-F1
#
_entry.id   AF-A0A8B6DT98-F1
#
_cell.length_a   1.000
_cell.length_b   1.000
_cell.length_c   1.000
_cell.angle_alpha   90.00
_cell.angle_beta   90.00
_cell.angle_gamma   90.00
#
_symmetry.space_group_name_H-M   'P 1'
#
loop_
_entity.id
_entity.type
_entity.pdbx_description
1 polymer ?
#
loop_
_entity_poly.entity_id
_entity_poly.type
_entity_poly.pdbx_seq_one_letter_code
_entity_poly.pdbx_strand_id
1 'polypeptide(L)'
;MEGFTLSCLLFAFVALAHLYISVGTDHQMAQSACIGVSQDNAYISAIPRDCHGGKTDATATMDRLSETGGPFSTARCVNAFHFYKRRGDENVPYKPFVVSWKYGVAGCFSTHFGPIFCCCIS
;
A
#
# COMPACT_ATOMS: atom_id res chain seq x y z
N MET A 1 -6.31 -12.74 -47.15
CA MET A 1 -5.29 -12.46 -46.13
C MET A 1 -5.59 -11.12 -45.43
N GLU A 2 -6.84 -10.88 -45.01
CA GLU A 2 -7.24 -9.58 -44.43
C GLU A 2 -7.74 -9.70 -42.97
N GLY A 3 -8.09 -10.91 -42.52
CA GLY A 3 -8.53 -11.13 -41.13
C GLY A 3 -7.42 -11.17 -40.08
N PHE A 4 -6.17 -11.43 -40.49
CA PHE A 4 -5.04 -11.63 -39.56
C PHE A 4 -4.48 -10.31 -39.01
N THR A 5 -4.52 -9.25 -39.82
CA THR A 5 -4.05 -7.90 -39.46
C THR A 5 -5.02 -7.17 -38.53
N LEU A 6 -6.34 -7.36 -38.73
CA LEU A 6 -7.37 -6.75 -37.88
C LEU A 6 -7.35 -7.33 -36.45
N SER A 7 -7.09 -8.63 -36.33
CA SER A 7 -6.99 -9.32 -35.03
C SER A 7 -5.78 -8.85 -34.22
N CYS A 8 -4.60 -8.71 -34.85
CA CYS A 8 -3.41 -8.18 -34.18
C CYS A 8 -3.59 -6.72 -33.70
N LEU A 9 -4.26 -5.88 -34.50
CA LEU A 9 -4.55 -4.50 -34.10
C LEU A 9 -5.49 -4.45 -32.90
N LEU A 10 -6.57 -5.25 -32.89
CA LEU A 10 -7.49 -5.35 -31.75
C LEU A 10 -6.77 -5.80 -30.47
N PHE A 11 -5.90 -6.81 -30.54
CA PHE A 11 -5.10 -7.23 -29.39
C PHE A 11 -4.15 -6.12 -28.90
N ALA A 12 -3.52 -5.37 -29.81
CA ALA A 12 -2.68 -4.24 -29.45
C ALA A 12 -3.47 -3.11 -28.76
N PHE A 13 -4.68 -2.79 -29.24
CA PHE A 13 -5.54 -1.78 -28.62
C PHE A 13 -6.07 -2.21 -27.25
N VAL A 14 -6.43 -3.49 -27.08
CA VAL A 14 -6.84 -4.02 -25.78
C VAL A 14 -5.66 -4.01 -24.80
N ALA A 15 -4.46 -4.41 -25.23
CA ALA A 15 -3.25 -4.36 -24.40
C ALA A 15 -2.86 -2.92 -24.01
N LEU A 16 -2.97 -1.95 -24.94
CA LEU A 16 -2.74 -0.53 -24.63
C LEU A 16 -3.84 0.06 -23.73
N ALA A 17 -5.10 -0.38 -23.84
CA ALA A 17 -6.17 0.04 -22.95
C ALA A 17 -6.00 -0.50 -21.52
N HIS A 18 -5.19 -1.54 -21.31
CA HIS A 18 -4.83 -2.04 -19.98
C HIS A 18 -3.58 -1.35 -19.40
N LEU A 19 -2.94 -0.44 -20.15
CA LEU A 19 -1.88 0.46 -19.65
C LEU A 19 -2.44 1.75 -19.03
N TYR A 20 -3.69 1.76 -18.58
CA TYR A 20 -4.09 2.69 -17.55
C TYR A 20 -3.35 2.30 -16.28
N ILE A 21 -2.23 2.99 -16.04
CA ILE A 21 -1.49 2.95 -14.78
C ILE A 21 -2.48 3.39 -13.71
N SER A 22 -3.09 2.41 -13.05
CA SER A 22 -3.86 2.64 -11.84
C SER A 22 -2.87 3.20 -10.81
N VAL A 23 -2.99 4.48 -10.52
CA VAL A 23 -2.34 5.07 -9.36
C VAL A 23 -2.81 4.28 -8.15
N GLY A 24 -1.85 3.74 -7.39
CA GLY A 24 -2.16 3.01 -6.19
C GLY A 24 -3.00 3.88 -5.25
N THR A 25 -4.13 3.36 -4.77
CA THR A 25 -4.82 3.90 -3.59
C THR A 25 -3.82 4.08 -2.44
N ASP A 26 -4.13 4.91 -1.43
CA ASP A 26 -3.24 5.07 -0.27
C ASP A 26 -2.84 3.72 0.36
N HIS A 27 -3.73 2.72 0.30
CA HIS A 27 -3.44 1.34 0.66
C HIS A 27 -2.33 0.70 -0.19
N GLN A 28 -2.36 0.84 -1.51
CA GLN A 28 -1.34 0.25 -2.40
C GLN A 28 0.01 0.94 -2.24
N MET A 29 0.00 2.27 -2.05
CA MET A 29 1.20 3.02 -1.71
C MET A 29 1.76 2.60 -0.34
N ALA A 30 0.88 2.45 0.66
CA ALA A 30 1.25 1.97 1.98
C ALA A 30 1.83 0.56 1.91
N GLN A 31 1.18 -0.36 1.19
CA GLN A 31 1.64 -1.73 1.01
C GLN A 31 3.05 -1.75 0.38
N SER A 32 3.24 -0.99 -0.69
CA SER A 32 4.54 -0.87 -1.36
C SER A 32 5.61 -0.29 -0.43
N ALA A 33 5.26 0.75 0.34
CA ALA A 33 6.17 1.35 1.32
C ALA A 33 6.50 0.38 2.46
N CYS A 34 5.53 -0.38 2.96
CA CYS A 34 5.70 -1.39 3.99
C CYS A 34 6.62 -2.52 3.52
N ILE A 35 6.49 -2.94 2.26
CA ILE A 35 7.41 -3.90 1.63
C ILE A 35 8.83 -3.32 1.62
N GLY A 36 9.01 -2.09 1.16
CA GLY A 36 10.33 -1.46 1.07
C GLY A 36 11.02 -1.19 2.41
N VAL A 37 10.28 -1.06 3.52
CA VAL A 37 10.87 -0.88 4.85
C VAL A 37 11.04 -2.17 5.64
N SER A 38 10.43 -3.28 5.19
CA SER A 38 10.67 -4.58 5.79
C SER A 38 12.03 -5.09 5.30
N GLN A 39 12.95 -5.34 6.23
CA GLN A 39 14.25 -5.92 5.91
C GLN A 39 14.23 -7.46 5.87
N ASP A 40 13.13 -8.07 6.32
CA ASP A 40 12.99 -9.50 6.50
C ASP A 40 12.12 -10.12 5.39
N ASN A 41 12.43 -11.36 5.00
CA ASN A 41 11.53 -12.22 4.23
C ASN A 41 10.33 -12.62 5.12
N ALA A 42 9.35 -11.73 5.22
CA ALA A 42 8.19 -11.89 6.08
C ALA A 42 6.89 -11.57 5.31
N TYR A 43 5.76 -12.05 5.83
CA TYR A 43 4.46 -11.65 5.32
C TYR A 43 4.17 -10.22 5.74
N ILE A 44 3.98 -9.31 4.79
CA ILE A 44 3.85 -7.87 5.06
C ILE A 44 2.44 -7.40 4.73
N SER A 45 1.85 -6.64 5.65
CA SER A 45 0.56 -5.99 5.45
C SER A 45 0.61 -4.52 5.88
N ALA A 46 0.02 -3.66 5.05
CA ALA A 46 -0.32 -2.30 5.41
C ALA A 46 -1.75 -2.26 5.99
N ILE A 47 -1.84 -2.14 7.30
CA ILE A 47 -3.10 -2.09 8.05
C ILE A 47 -3.57 -0.64 8.15
N PRO A 48 -4.77 -0.29 7.66
CA PRO A 48 -5.31 1.05 7.82
C PRO A 48 -5.67 1.31 9.29
N ARG A 49 -5.56 2.57 9.70
CA ARG A 49 -5.93 3.03 11.03
C ARG A 49 -6.75 4.31 10.95
N ASP A 50 -7.80 4.36 11.75
CA ASP A 50 -8.62 5.55 11.86
C ASP A 50 -7.90 6.68 12.61
N CYS A 51 -8.31 7.91 12.34
CA CYS A 51 -8.00 9.04 13.22
C CYS A 51 -8.63 8.77 14.58
N HIS A 52 -7.88 8.98 15.67
CA HIS A 52 -8.24 8.52 17.04
C HIS A 52 -8.28 7.00 17.24
N GLY A 53 -7.88 6.21 16.23
CA GLY A 53 -7.76 4.77 16.38
C GLY A 53 -6.81 4.41 17.53
N GLY A 54 -7.21 3.46 18.36
CA GLY A 54 -6.39 2.94 19.44
C GLY A 54 -5.16 2.17 18.92
N LYS A 55 -4.51 1.45 19.83
CA LYS A 55 -3.39 0.56 19.51
C LYS A 55 -3.80 -0.48 18.46
N THR A 56 -3.01 -0.63 17.40
CA THR A 56 -3.17 -1.71 16.41
C THR A 56 -2.66 -3.03 16.99
N ASP A 57 -3.53 -4.04 17.10
CA ASP A 57 -3.13 -5.43 17.34
C ASP A 57 -2.79 -6.08 15.99
N ALA A 58 -1.49 -6.32 15.76
CA ALA A 58 -0.98 -6.81 14.49
C ALA A 58 -1.55 -8.19 14.14
N THR A 59 -1.52 -9.14 15.08
CA THR A 59 -1.99 -10.51 14.87
C THR A 59 -3.47 -10.53 14.57
N ALA A 60 -4.29 -9.98 15.47
CA ALA A 60 -5.74 -9.99 15.29
C ALA A 60 -6.18 -9.26 14.00
N THR A 61 -5.47 -8.21 13.61
CA THR A 61 -5.83 -7.44 12.41
C THR A 61 -5.36 -8.12 11.13
N MET A 62 -4.15 -8.69 11.10
CA MET A 62 -3.68 -9.48 9.95
C MET A 62 -4.52 -10.76 9.78
N ASP A 63 -4.87 -11.44 10.86
CA ASP A 63 -5.81 -12.57 10.85
C ASP A 63 -7.16 -12.18 10.26
N ARG A 64 -7.73 -11.05 10.71
CA ARG A 64 -9.07 -10.61 10.27
C ARG A 64 -9.08 -10.11 8.83
N LEU A 65 -8.02 -9.45 8.38
CA LEU A 65 -7.97 -8.82 7.05
C LEU A 65 -7.34 -9.71 5.98
N SER A 66 -6.68 -10.81 6.35
CA SER A 66 -6.08 -11.73 5.40
C SER A 66 -7.09 -12.74 4.87
N GLU A 67 -7.52 -12.57 3.63
CA GLU A 67 -8.29 -13.60 2.90
C GLU A 67 -7.41 -14.75 2.39
N THR A 68 -6.10 -14.53 2.31
CA THR A 68 -5.12 -15.45 1.72
C THR A 68 -4.40 -16.34 2.75
N GLY A 69 -4.62 -16.09 4.05
CA GLY A 69 -3.92 -16.78 5.14
C GLY A 69 -2.44 -16.40 5.28
N GLY A 70 -1.82 -16.85 6.38
CA GLY A 70 -0.41 -16.61 6.73
C GLY A 70 -0.13 -16.98 8.19
N PRO A 71 1.14 -17.20 8.60
CA PRO A 71 1.48 -17.48 9.99
C PRO A 71 1.46 -16.19 10.81
N PHE A 72 0.29 -15.76 11.32
CA PHE A 72 0.12 -14.44 11.97
C PHE A 72 0.38 -14.41 13.48
N SER A 73 0.69 -15.56 14.09
CA SER A 73 0.90 -15.68 15.54
C SER A 73 2.11 -14.90 16.06
N THR A 74 3.05 -14.55 15.18
CA THR A 74 4.24 -13.73 15.47
C THR A 74 4.13 -12.30 14.94
N ALA A 75 2.92 -11.90 14.49
CA ALA A 75 2.76 -10.65 13.79
C ALA A 75 3.11 -9.45 14.68
N ARG A 76 3.87 -8.52 14.12
CA ARG A 76 4.28 -7.29 14.82
C ARG A 76 4.37 -6.13 13.85
N CYS A 77 4.01 -4.95 14.33
CA CYS A 77 4.18 -3.74 13.53
C CYS A 77 5.60 -3.20 13.64
N VAL A 78 6.21 -2.88 12.50
CA VAL A 78 7.60 -2.44 12.38
C VAL A 78 7.72 -0.98 12.01
N ASN A 79 6.69 -0.42 11.37
CA ASN A 79 6.69 0.96 10.95
C ASN A 79 5.26 1.47 10.75
N ALA A 80 5.12 2.76 10.52
CA ALA A 80 3.83 3.38 10.23
C ALA A 80 3.99 4.62 9.35
N PHE A 81 3.00 4.85 8.48
CA PHE A 81 3.01 5.93 7.51
C PHE A 81 1.72 6.76 7.56
N HIS A 82 1.87 8.06 7.33
CA HIS A 82 0.77 8.96 7.01
C HIS A 82 0.98 9.48 5.59
N PHE A 83 0.00 9.28 4.73
CA PHE A 83 -0.03 9.86 3.40
C PHE A 83 -0.97 11.07 3.44
N TYR A 84 -0.45 12.25 3.11
CA TYR A 84 -1.27 13.46 3.19
C TYR A 84 -2.25 13.50 2.02
N LYS A 85 -3.50 13.91 2.30
CA LYS A 85 -4.58 13.99 1.30
C LYS A 85 -4.26 14.92 0.13
N ARG A 86 -3.43 15.94 0.34
CA ARG A 86 -3.02 16.87 -0.72
C ARG A 86 -2.04 16.17 -1.65
N ARG A 87 -2.44 15.99 -2.90
CA ARG A 87 -1.62 15.41 -3.97
C ARG A 87 -1.17 16.49 -4.94
N GLY A 88 0.03 16.33 -5.48
CA GLY A 88 0.55 17.12 -6.60
C GLY A 88 0.15 16.51 -7.94
N ASP A 89 0.72 17.04 -9.01
CA ASP A 89 0.52 16.49 -10.36
C ASP A 89 1.43 15.28 -10.57
N GLU A 90 0.90 14.26 -11.22
CA GLU A 90 1.64 13.05 -11.59
C GLU A 90 2.70 13.33 -12.66
N ASN A 91 3.76 12.52 -12.67
CA ASN A 91 4.82 12.56 -13.69
C ASN A 91 5.53 13.93 -13.85
N VAL A 92 5.48 14.76 -12.81
CA VAL A 92 6.22 16.03 -12.78
C VAL A 92 7.56 15.85 -12.04
N PRO A 93 8.71 16.01 -12.72
CA PRO A 93 10.01 15.65 -12.14
C PRO A 93 10.49 16.56 -11.01
N TYR A 94 9.93 17.78 -10.90
CA TYR A 94 10.40 18.80 -9.96
C TYR A 94 9.53 18.94 -8.70
N LYS A 95 8.45 18.15 -8.55
CA LYS A 95 7.61 18.19 -7.35
C LYS A 95 7.12 16.80 -6.95
N PRO A 96 6.93 16.54 -5.65
CA PRO A 96 6.41 15.25 -5.20
C PRO A 96 4.92 15.11 -5.56
N PHE A 97 4.52 13.92 -6.00
CA PHE A 97 3.11 13.58 -6.21
C PHE A 97 2.36 13.44 -4.89
N VAL A 98 2.95 12.76 -3.88
CA VAL A 98 2.39 12.66 -2.53
C VAL A 98 3.48 12.92 -1.50
N VAL A 99 3.14 13.70 -0.47
CA VAL A 99 3.96 13.85 0.73
C VAL A 99 3.54 12.77 1.72
N SER A 100 4.50 12.11 2.34
CA SER A 100 4.25 11.13 3.40
C SER A 100 5.18 11.35 4.59
N TRP A 101 4.72 10.95 5.78
CA TRP A 101 5.50 10.96 7.01
C TRP A 101 5.65 9.55 7.56
N LYS A 102 6.89 9.19 7.91
CA LYS A 102 7.25 7.91 8.55
C LYS A 102 7.33 8.10 10.07
N TYR A 103 6.48 7.41 10.82
CA TYR A 103 6.42 7.52 12.28
C TYR A 103 7.26 6.50 13.03
N GLY A 104 7.75 5.44 12.36
CA GLY A 104 8.31 4.28 13.05
C GLY A 104 7.22 3.47 13.77
N VAL A 105 7.65 2.44 14.51
CA VAL A 105 6.75 1.52 15.22
C VAL A 105 5.83 2.21 16.23
N ALA A 106 6.32 3.25 16.91
CA ALA A 106 5.55 3.99 17.90
C ALA A 106 4.30 4.68 17.31
N GLY A 107 4.34 4.99 16.01
CA GLY A 107 3.22 5.58 15.27
C GLY A 107 1.94 4.77 15.38
N CYS A 108 2.05 3.44 15.40
CA CYS A 108 0.91 2.52 15.50
C CYS A 108 0.23 2.50 16.88
N PHE A 109 0.82 3.13 17.88
CA PHE A 109 0.39 2.97 19.27
C PHE A 109 0.04 4.29 19.98
N SER A 110 0.64 5.41 19.57
CA SER A 110 0.73 6.59 20.44
C SER A 110 0.31 7.90 19.79
N THR A 111 -0.43 7.86 18.68
CA THR A 111 -0.75 9.07 17.91
C THR A 111 -2.24 9.38 17.82
N HIS A 112 -2.57 10.66 18.01
CA HIS A 112 -3.94 11.18 18.03
C HIS A 112 -4.52 11.32 16.60
N PHE A 113 -3.80 12.04 15.74
CA PHE A 113 -4.05 12.18 14.30
C PHE A 113 -2.89 11.59 13.46
N GLY A 114 -2.14 10.64 14.04
CA GLY A 114 -1.00 10.00 13.37
C GLY A 114 -1.40 8.83 12.47
N PRO A 115 -0.45 7.96 12.11
CA PRO A 115 -0.38 7.29 10.83
C PRO A 115 -1.69 6.61 10.46
N ILE A 116 -2.04 6.79 9.19
CA ILE A 116 -3.22 6.19 8.59
C ILE A 116 -2.92 4.72 8.26
N PHE A 117 -1.65 4.32 8.20
CA PHE A 117 -1.25 2.95 7.90
C PHE A 117 -0.14 2.44 8.83
N CYS A 118 -0.32 1.22 9.31
CA CYS A 118 0.64 0.46 10.09
C CYS A 118 1.23 -0.68 9.24
N CYS A 119 2.55 -0.73 9.14
CA CYS A 119 3.28 -1.81 8.49
C CYS A 119 3.51 -2.92 9.51
N CYS A 120 2.86 -4.05 9.31
CA CYS A 120 3.01 -5.20 10.20
C CYS A 120 3.49 -6.42 9.42
N ILE A 121 4.39 -7.16 10.04
CA ILE A 121 5.07 -8.31 9.46
C ILE A 121 4.79 -9.54 10.30
N SER A 122 4.81 -10.71 9.68
CA SER A 122 4.74 -12.01 10.36
C SER A 122 5.66 -13.04 9.75
#